data_AF-A0A151NAQ5-F1
#
_entry.id   AF-A0A151NAQ5-F1
#
_cell.length_a   1.000
_cell.length_b   1.000
_cell.length_c   1.000
_cell.angle_alpha   90.00
_cell.angle_beta   90.00
_cell.angle_gamma   90.00
#
_symmetry.space_group_name_H-M   'P 1'
#
loop_
_entity.id
_entity.type
_entity.pdbx_description
1 polymer ?
#
loop_
_entity_poly.entity_id
_entity_poly.type
_entity_poly.pdbx_seq_one_letter_code
_entity_poly.pdbx_strand_id
1 'polypeptide(L)'
;MNGVWRKLWADCVQDSQEVEEPVVTIQDNIVELGRKIGFVELEPKEIQELIDSNREKLSNEDLIQIEQQRSHEEEEDAEEDVQPARALMSKGMAEAFKHLEAFLSYFDENDPDMQCRSVVSRAVNNEANCYRLLYDEKKQPKV
;
A
#
# COMPACT_ATOMS: atom_id res chain seq x y z
N MET A 1 24.94 13.06 -4.89
CA MET A 1 25.07 11.60 -4.66
C MET A 1 25.34 10.80 -5.95
N ASN A 2 25.51 11.41 -7.13
CA ASN A 2 25.61 10.66 -8.39
C ASN A 2 26.99 10.07 -8.72
N GLY A 3 28.05 10.47 -8.02
CA GLY A 3 29.42 10.05 -8.37
C GLY A 3 29.69 8.56 -8.18
N VAL A 4 29.08 7.93 -7.16
CA VAL A 4 29.22 6.49 -6.90
C VAL A 4 28.23 5.71 -7.77
N TRP A 5 26.99 6.18 -7.88
CA TRP A 5 25.96 5.58 -8.74
C TRP A 5 26.35 5.57 -10.21
N ARG A 6 27.04 6.60 -10.71
CA ARG A 6 27.53 6.64 -12.10
C ARG A 6 28.55 5.54 -12.40
N LYS A 7 29.33 5.10 -11.40
CA LYS A 7 30.29 4.00 -11.56
C LYS A 7 29.65 2.61 -11.49
N LEU A 8 28.57 2.48 -10.72
CA LEU A 8 27.88 1.21 -10.52
C LEU A 8 26.78 0.97 -11.56
N TRP A 9 26.05 2.01 -11.94
CA TRP A 9 24.97 1.97 -12.90
C TRP A 9 24.77 3.35 -13.55
N ALA A 10 25.48 3.59 -14.65
CA ALA A 10 25.47 4.89 -15.34
C ALA A 10 24.08 5.27 -15.86
N ASP A 11 23.28 4.31 -16.36
CA ASP A 11 21.97 4.58 -16.96
C ASP A 11 20.89 5.03 -15.95
N CYS A 12 21.09 4.79 -14.65
CA CYS A 12 20.21 5.25 -13.57
C CYS A 12 20.56 6.67 -13.12
N VAL A 13 21.72 7.18 -13.52
CA VAL A 13 22.09 8.57 -13.31
C VAL A 13 21.62 9.34 -14.53
N GLN A 14 20.41 9.89 -14.45
CA GLN A 14 20.03 10.94 -15.37
C GLN A 14 20.98 12.11 -15.15
N ASP A 15 21.68 12.55 -16.21
CA ASP A 15 22.31 13.85 -16.22
C ASP A 15 21.17 14.86 -16.16
N SER A 16 20.76 15.18 -14.93
CA SER A 16 19.85 16.28 -14.66
C SER A 16 20.43 17.50 -15.37
N GLN A 17 19.64 18.09 -16.29
CA GLN A 17 19.94 19.40 -16.86
C GLN A 17 20.55 20.24 -15.75
N GLU A 18 21.76 20.78 -15.99
CA GLU A 18 22.37 21.73 -15.07
C GLU A 18 21.31 22.79 -14.77
N VAL A 19 20.74 22.72 -13.57
CA VAL A 19 19.88 23.77 -13.07
C VAL A 19 20.85 24.92 -12.85
N GLU A 20 20.98 25.80 -13.85
CA GLU A 20 21.86 26.98 -13.83
C GLU A 20 21.36 28.05 -12.83
N GLU A 21 20.48 27.70 -11.90
CA GLU A 21 20.17 28.58 -10.79
C GLU A 21 21.29 28.48 -9.75
N PRO A 22 21.94 29.60 -9.41
CA PRO A 22 23.01 29.56 -8.43
C PRO A 22 22.42 29.10 -7.09
N VAL A 23 23.16 28.26 -6.37
CA VAL A 23 22.75 27.69 -5.08
C VAL A 23 22.24 28.76 -4.09
N VAL A 24 22.76 29.97 -4.18
CA VAL A 24 22.32 31.15 -3.41
C VAL A 24 20.85 31.49 -3.67
N THR A 25 20.38 31.45 -4.92
CA THR A 25 18.98 31.72 -5.29
C THR A 25 18.04 30.66 -4.73
N ILE A 26 18.47 29.39 -4.68
CA ILE A 26 17.68 28.31 -4.10
C ILE A 26 17.58 28.47 -2.57
N GLN A 27 18.68 28.84 -1.91
CA GLN A 27 18.68 29.11 -0.47
C GLN A 27 17.73 30.25 -0.09
N ASP A 28 17.79 31.36 -0.83
CA ASP A 28 16.91 32.52 -0.59
C ASP A 28 15.42 32.15 -0.78
N ASN A 29 15.11 31.36 -1.81
CA ASN A 29 13.75 30.86 -2.05
C ASN A 29 13.26 29.96 -0.90
N ILE A 30 14.11 29.09 -0.36
CA ILE A 30 13.77 28.23 0.78
C ILE A 30 13.49 29.08 2.03
N VAL A 31 14.32 30.09 2.29
CA VAL A 31 14.13 31.02 3.42
C VAL A 31 12.82 31.78 3.29
N GLU A 32 12.52 32.30 2.09
CA GLU A 32 11.26 33.00 1.84
C GLU A 32 10.04 32.10 2.06
N LEU A 33 10.07 30.87 1.56
CA LEU A 33 9.00 29.88 1.75
C LEU A 33 8.85 29.50 3.23
N GLY A 34 9.97 29.26 3.93
CA GLY A 34 9.97 28.94 5.36
C GLY A 34 9.34 30.05 6.20
N ARG A 35 9.68 31.31 5.91
CA ARG A 35 9.07 32.47 6.58
C ARG A 35 7.57 32.57 6.31
N LYS A 36 7.12 32.27 5.09
CA LYS A 36 5.69 32.27 4.73
C LYS A 36 4.88 31.22 5.51
N ILE A 37 5.48 30.08 5.85
CA ILE A 37 4.81 29.01 6.59
C ILE A 37 4.99 29.10 8.12
N GLY A 38 5.63 30.16 8.62
CA GLY A 38 5.72 30.47 10.05
C GLY A 38 7.11 30.41 10.67
N PHE A 39 8.16 30.06 9.92
CA PHE A 39 9.55 30.11 10.40
C PHE A 39 10.11 31.53 10.23
N VAL A 40 9.61 32.48 11.02
CA VAL A 40 9.91 33.92 10.88
C VAL A 40 11.39 34.24 11.08
N GLU A 41 12.07 33.48 11.93
CA GLU A 41 13.49 33.66 12.27
C GLU A 41 14.44 32.85 11.38
N LEU A 42 13.93 32.17 10.33
CA LEU A 42 14.75 31.36 9.44
C LEU A 42 15.72 32.25 8.67
N GLU A 43 17.02 31.99 8.79
CA GLU A 43 18.10 32.73 8.15
C GLU A 43 18.85 31.87 7.11
N PRO A 44 19.39 32.47 6.04
CA PRO A 44 20.16 31.74 5.02
C PRO A 44 21.32 30.92 5.59
N LYS A 45 21.91 31.39 6.69
CA LYS A 45 23.01 30.71 7.39
C LYS A 45 22.58 29.35 7.96
N GLU A 46 21.34 29.22 8.42
CA GLU A 46 20.82 27.96 8.96
C GLU A 46 20.62 26.91 7.85
N ILE A 47 20.19 27.35 6.66
CA ILE A 47 20.11 26.50 5.47
C ILE A 47 21.51 26.07 5.02
N GLN A 48 22.47 26.99 5.03
CA GLN A 48 23.86 26.68 4.68
C GLN A 48 24.50 25.69 5.66
N GLU A 49 24.30 25.88 6.97
CA GLU A 49 24.75 24.94 8.00
C GLU A 49 24.15 23.54 7.83
N LEU A 50 22.86 23.46 7.48
CA LEU A 50 22.20 22.19 7.17
C LEU A 50 22.79 21.49 5.94
N ILE A 51 23.04 22.25 4.86
CA ILE A 51 23.68 21.72 3.65
C ILE A 51 25.08 21.19 3.95
N ASP A 52 25.85 21.91 4.76
CA ASP A 52 27.21 21.55 5.10
C ASP A 52 27.26 20.33 6.03
N SER A 53 26.35 20.22 7.00
CA SER A 53 26.20 19.02 7.83
C SER A 53 25.87 17.79 6.99
N ASN A 54 25.03 17.94 5.96
CA ASN A 54 24.66 16.85 5.07
C ASN A 54 25.71 16.53 3.98
N ARG A 55 26.81 17.31 3.92
CA ARG A 55 27.95 17.05 3.02
C ARG A 55 28.92 16.03 3.61
N GLU A 56 28.83 15.76 4.92
CA GLU A 56 29.58 14.71 5.56
C GLU A 56 29.24 13.34 4.94
N LYS A 57 30.24 12.47 4.80
CA LYS A 57 30.02 11.14 4.24
C LYS A 57 29.31 10.30 5.29
N LEU A 58 28.15 9.74 4.91
CA LEU A 58 27.49 8.70 5.70
C LEU A 58 28.47 7.56 5.96
N SER A 59 28.57 7.17 7.23
CA SER A 59 29.28 5.98 7.66
C SER A 59 28.45 4.72 7.40
N ASN A 60 29.07 3.54 7.53
CA ASN A 60 28.35 2.28 7.45
C ASN A 60 27.34 2.12 8.60
N GLU A 61 27.63 2.68 9.78
CA GLU A 61 26.71 2.68 10.91
C GLU A 61 25.47 3.55 10.62
N ASP A 62 25.67 4.72 10.01
CA ASP A 62 24.55 5.60 9.60
C ASP A 62 23.65 4.91 8.57
N LEU A 63 24.23 4.18 7.61
CA LEU A 63 23.46 3.41 6.62
C LEU A 63 22.62 2.30 7.27
N ILE A 64 23.16 1.60 8.27
CA ILE A 64 22.42 0.58 9.01
C ILE A 64 21.27 1.22 9.80
N GLN A 65 21.51 2.37 10.42
CA GLN A 65 20.48 3.09 11.16
C GLN A 65 19.35 3.59 10.24
N ILE A 66 19.69 4.10 9.05
CA ILE A 66 18.71 4.51 8.04
C ILE A 66 17.86 3.31 7.57
N GLU A 67 18.48 2.15 7.35
CA GLU A 67 17.75 0.94 6.95
C GLU A 67 16.82 0.44 8.06
N GLN A 68 17.25 0.50 9.32
CA GLN A 68 16.42 0.16 10.48
C GLN A 68 15.24 1.12 10.64
N GLN A 69 15.49 2.43 10.47
CA GLN A 69 14.44 3.46 10.50
C GLN A 69 13.41 3.21 9.39
N ARG A 70 13.87 2.95 8.16
CA ARG A 70 12.98 2.64 7.02
C ARG A 70 12.18 1.35 7.26
N SER A 71 12.81 0.34 7.85
CA SER A 71 12.13 -0.93 8.18
C SER A 71 11.04 -0.71 9.23
N HIS A 72 11.28 0.16 10.20
CA HIS A 72 10.31 0.50 11.24
C HIS A 72 9.14 1.32 10.69
N GLU A 73 9.41 2.29 9.81
CA GLU A 73 8.39 3.08 9.11
C GLU A 73 7.56 2.19 8.15
N GLU A 74 8.19 1.25 7.44
CA GLU A 74 7.49 0.24 6.62
C GLU A 74 6.64 -0.72 7.47
N GLU A 75 7.08 -1.05 8.71
CA GLU A 75 6.30 -1.83 9.67
C GLU A 75 5.11 -1.04 10.23
N GLU A 76 5.28 0.24 10.55
CA GLU A 76 4.19 1.12 11.01
C GLU A 76 3.15 1.39 9.90
N ASP A 77 3.58 1.61 8.65
CA ASP A 77 2.67 1.73 7.49
C ASP A 77 1.99 0.39 7.16
N ALA A 78 2.65 -0.75 7.41
CA ALA A 78 2.02 -2.08 7.32
C ALA A 78 1.02 -2.35 8.45
N GLU A 79 1.16 -1.69 9.60
CA GLU A 79 0.20 -1.77 10.71
C GLU A 79 -1.05 -0.87 10.47
N GLU A 80 -0.92 0.25 9.75
CA GLU A 80 -2.04 1.14 9.44
C GLU A 80 -2.79 0.85 8.11
N ASP A 81 -2.19 0.18 7.12
CA ASP A 81 -2.87 -0.15 5.84
C ASP A 81 -2.98 -1.65 5.50
N VAL A 82 -3.00 -2.52 6.50
CA VAL A 82 -3.54 -3.88 6.29
C VAL A 82 -4.94 -3.95 6.86
N GLN A 83 -5.88 -3.29 6.17
CA GLN A 83 -7.17 -3.97 6.03
C GLN A 83 -6.83 -5.35 5.48
N PRO A 84 -7.21 -6.46 6.14
CA PRO A 84 -6.92 -7.79 5.61
C PRO A 84 -7.45 -7.79 4.19
N ALA A 85 -6.55 -7.95 3.21
CA ALA A 85 -6.90 -7.92 1.79
C ALA A 85 -8.19 -8.69 1.64
N ARG A 86 -9.25 -8.07 1.10
CA ARG A 86 -10.62 -8.65 1.07
C ARG A 86 -10.59 -10.03 0.42
N ALA A 87 -10.38 -11.05 1.24
CA ALA A 87 -10.06 -12.40 0.82
C ALA A 87 -11.24 -13.31 1.15
N LEU A 88 -11.64 -14.11 0.17
CA LEU A 88 -12.65 -15.15 0.36
C LEU A 88 -12.05 -16.28 1.21
N MET A 89 -12.12 -16.13 2.52
CA MET A 89 -11.66 -17.15 3.47
C MET A 89 -12.62 -18.33 3.50
N SER A 90 -12.10 -19.56 3.59
CA SER A 90 -12.93 -20.78 3.58
C SER A 90 -14.01 -20.78 4.66
N LYS A 91 -13.71 -20.23 5.85
CA LYS A 91 -14.69 -20.07 6.93
C LYS A 91 -15.84 -19.12 6.54
N GLY A 92 -15.52 -17.97 5.94
CA GLY A 92 -16.52 -16.99 5.50
C GLY A 92 -17.37 -17.51 4.34
N MET A 93 -16.77 -18.27 3.41
CA MET A 93 -17.52 -18.93 2.33
C MET A 93 -18.50 -19.98 2.88
N ALA A 94 -18.08 -20.79 3.87
CA ALA A 94 -18.95 -21.77 4.51
C ALA A 94 -20.15 -21.11 5.21
N GLU A 95 -19.92 -19.98 5.89
CA GLU A 95 -20.98 -19.20 6.52
C GLU A 95 -21.94 -18.59 5.49
N ALA A 96 -21.42 -18.04 4.39
CA ALA A 96 -22.24 -17.54 3.29
C ALA A 96 -23.12 -18.63 2.66
N PHE A 97 -22.60 -19.85 2.46
CA PHE A 97 -23.39 -20.98 1.97
C PHE A 97 -24.49 -21.40 2.94
N LYS A 98 -24.22 -21.38 4.25
CA LYS A 98 -25.25 -21.62 5.26
C LYS A 98 -26.40 -20.61 5.18
N HIS A 99 -26.09 -19.33 4.95
CA HIS A 99 -27.12 -18.31 4.75
C HIS A 99 -27.93 -18.52 3.48
N LEU A 100 -27.27 -18.94 2.40
CA LEU A 100 -27.93 -19.25 1.13
C LEU A 100 -28.88 -20.45 1.27
N GLU A 101 -28.46 -21.50 1.99
CA GLU A 101 -29.32 -22.64 2.30
C GLU A 101 -30.53 -22.22 3.14
N ALA A 102 -30.32 -21.43 4.20
CA ALA A 102 -31.41 -20.91 5.03
C ALA A 102 -32.40 -20.04 4.22
N PHE A 103 -31.89 -19.21 3.30
CA PHE A 103 -32.70 -18.43 2.37
C PHE A 103 -33.57 -19.35 1.51
N LEU A 104 -32.99 -20.38 0.89
CA LEU A 104 -33.75 -21.32 0.05
C LEU A 104 -34.78 -22.11 0.85
N SER A 105 -34.43 -22.61 2.03
CA SER A 105 -35.36 -23.33 2.93
C SER A 105 -36.56 -22.49 3.33
N TYR A 106 -36.38 -21.19 3.57
CA TYR A 106 -37.51 -20.31 3.89
C TYR A 106 -38.57 -20.29 2.79
N PHE A 107 -38.18 -20.15 1.52
CA PHE A 107 -39.14 -20.20 0.41
C PHE A 107 -39.68 -21.61 0.18
N ASP A 108 -38.87 -22.64 0.42
CA ASP A 108 -39.34 -24.01 0.27
C ASP A 108 -40.47 -24.35 1.25
N GLU A 109 -40.43 -23.79 2.46
CA GLU A 109 -41.45 -23.98 3.50
C GLU A 109 -42.64 -23.04 3.38
N ASN A 110 -42.43 -21.81 2.92
CA ASN A 110 -43.44 -20.73 3.01
C ASN A 110 -44.06 -20.31 1.67
N ASP A 111 -43.47 -20.66 0.52
CA ASP A 111 -44.03 -20.32 -0.79
C ASP A 111 -44.99 -21.42 -1.28
N PRO A 112 -46.31 -21.14 -1.41
CA PRO A 112 -47.25 -22.10 -1.98
C PRO A 112 -47.04 -22.35 -3.47
N ASP A 113 -46.35 -21.46 -4.19
CA ASP A 113 -46.01 -21.66 -5.60
C ASP A 113 -44.75 -22.51 -5.75
N MET A 114 -44.98 -23.81 -5.98
CA MET A 114 -43.90 -24.77 -6.20
C MET A 114 -43.03 -24.45 -7.43
N GLN A 115 -43.60 -23.84 -8.46
CA GLN A 115 -42.85 -23.48 -9.66
C GLN A 115 -41.92 -22.30 -9.37
N CYS A 116 -42.41 -21.29 -8.66
CA CYS A 116 -41.63 -20.13 -8.25
C CYS A 116 -40.42 -20.54 -7.39
N ARG A 117 -40.63 -21.26 -6.29
CA ARG A 117 -39.53 -21.71 -5.41
C ARG A 117 -38.52 -22.60 -6.11
N SER A 118 -38.96 -23.46 -7.04
CA SER A 118 -38.07 -24.33 -7.82
C SER A 118 -37.19 -23.54 -8.79
N VAL A 119 -37.77 -22.54 -9.47
CA VAL A 119 -37.02 -21.64 -10.38
C VAL A 119 -35.97 -20.86 -9.60
N VAL A 120 -36.34 -20.29 -8.44
CA VAL A 120 -35.42 -19.54 -7.58
C VAL A 120 -34.29 -20.44 -7.05
N SER A 121 -34.62 -21.61 -6.52
CA SER A 121 -33.63 -22.56 -6.01
C SER A 121 -32.62 -22.98 -7.08
N ARG A 122 -33.09 -23.26 -8.30
CA ARG A 122 -32.19 -23.60 -9.41
C ARG A 122 -31.29 -22.43 -9.80
N ALA A 123 -31.84 -21.23 -9.93
CA ALA A 123 -31.07 -20.04 -10.31
C ALA A 123 -29.98 -19.73 -9.28
N VAL A 124 -30.34 -19.66 -8.00
CA VAL A 124 -29.40 -19.39 -6.91
C VAL A 124 -28.30 -20.45 -6.86
N ASN A 125 -28.65 -21.72 -7.02
CA ASN A 125 -27.65 -22.79 -7.03
C ASN A 125 -26.71 -22.72 -8.23
N ASN A 126 -27.22 -22.35 -9.40
CA ASN A 126 -26.42 -22.18 -10.61
C ASN A 126 -25.44 -21.01 -10.47
N GLU A 127 -25.92 -19.84 -10.04
CA GLU A 127 -25.09 -18.64 -9.92
C GLU A 127 -24.06 -18.75 -8.78
N ALA A 128 -24.39 -19.43 -7.69
CA ALA A 128 -23.44 -19.67 -6.59
C ALA A 128 -22.37 -20.74 -6.91
N ASN A 129 -22.49 -21.46 -8.03
CA ASN A 129 -21.62 -22.59 -8.33
C ASN A 129 -20.14 -22.20 -8.49
N CYS A 130 -19.84 -21.01 -9.03
CA CYS A 130 -18.47 -20.53 -9.17
C CYS A 130 -17.73 -20.44 -7.82
N TYR A 131 -18.44 -20.02 -6.77
CA TYR A 131 -17.88 -19.96 -5.41
C TYR A 131 -17.77 -21.35 -4.77
N ARG A 132 -18.65 -22.29 -5.09
CA ARG A 132 -18.54 -23.68 -4.60
C ARG A 132 -17.29 -24.36 -5.15
N LEU A 133 -17.03 -24.21 -6.45
CA LEU A 133 -15.82 -24.71 -7.10
C LEU A 133 -14.55 -24.12 -6.44
N LEU A 134 -14.53 -22.80 -6.21
CA LEU A 134 -13.44 -22.13 -5.52
C LEU A 134 -13.23 -22.64 -4.08
N TYR A 135 -14.32 -22.90 -3.37
CA TYR A 135 -14.28 -23.42 -2.01
C TYR A 135 -13.70 -24.84 -1.95
N ASP A 136 -14.09 -25.69 -2.90
CA ASP A 136 -13.58 -27.05 -3.01
C ASP A 136 -12.09 -27.07 -3.38
N GLU A 137 -11.65 -26.20 -4.30
CA GLU A 137 -10.23 -26.03 -4.62
C GLU A 137 -9.42 -25.65 -3.38
N LYS A 138 -9.95 -24.74 -2.55
CA LYS A 138 -9.29 -24.34 -1.29
C LYS A 138 -9.26 -25.42 -0.21
N LYS A 139 -10.10 -26.45 -0.31
CA LYS A 139 -10.11 -27.60 0.61
C LYS A 139 -9.12 -28.69 0.22
N GLN A 140 -8.71 -28.74 -1.05
CA GLN A 140 -7.74 -29.74 -1.49
C GLN A 140 -6.36 -29.40 -0.90
N PRO A 141 -5.66 -30.37 -0.29
CA PRO A 141 -4.28 -30.15 0.12
C PRO A 141 -3.42 -29.86 -1.12
N LYS A 142 -2.62 -28.79 -1.06
CA LYS A 142 -1.61 -28.54 -2.08
C LYS A 142 -0.56 -29.68 -1.99
N VAL A 143 -0.51 -30.52 -3.01
CA VAL A 143 0.46 -31.62 -3.16
C VAL A 143 1.87 -31.08 -3.36
#